data_AF-A0A062I0I0-F1
#
_entry.id   AF-A0A062I0I0-F1
#
_cell.length_a   1.000
_cell.length_b   1.000
_cell.length_c   1.000
_cell.angle_alpha   90.00
_cell.angle_beta   90.00
_cell.angle_gamma   90.00
#
_symmetry.space_group_name_H-M   'P 1'
#
loop_
_entity.id
_entity.type
_entity.pdbx_description
1 polymer ?
#
loop_
_entity_poly.entity_id
_entity_poly.type
_entity_poly.pdbx_seq_one_letter_code
_entity_poly.pdbx_strand_id
1 'polypeptide(L)' 'LTYEAERLTMEKGDSMFTPMDRIGQLTMRNLDITDTRAKLGIYTDAGLLSIGQGSAVPQLDNKKK' A
#
# COMPACT_ATOMS: atom_id res chain seq x y z
N LEU A 1 -2.69 27.58 8.93
CA LEU A 1 -2.10 26.58 8.01
C LEU A 1 -2.87 26.72 6.71
N THR A 2 -2.30 27.43 5.73
CA THR A 2 -2.97 27.74 4.46
C THR A 2 -2.52 26.75 3.40
N TYR A 3 -3.44 26.29 2.55
CA TYR A 3 -3.11 25.42 1.41
C TYR A 3 -2.38 26.22 0.34
N GLU A 4 -1.27 25.68 -0.17
CA GLU A 4 -0.41 26.29 -1.20
C GLU A 4 -0.08 25.25 -2.27
N ALA A 5 -0.81 25.26 -3.38
CA ALA A 5 -0.68 24.27 -4.46
C ALA A 5 0.64 24.41 -5.23
N GLU A 6 1.16 25.64 -5.33
CA GLU A 6 2.39 25.96 -6.05
C GLU A 6 3.62 25.22 -5.52
N ARG A 7 3.62 24.76 -4.27
CA ARG A 7 4.72 23.98 -3.69
C ARG A 7 4.87 22.58 -4.27
N LEU A 8 3.84 22.07 -4.94
CA LEU A 8 3.84 20.76 -5.59
C LEU A 8 4.06 20.84 -7.10
N THR A 9 4.34 22.04 -7.64
CA THR A 9 4.61 22.19 -9.08
C THR A 9 5.90 21.50 -9.50
N MET A 10 5.87 20.94 -10.71
CA MET A 10 7.00 20.28 -11.35
C MET A 10 7.44 21.02 -12.62
N GLU A 11 6.82 22.16 -12.95
CA GLU A 11 7.01 22.86 -14.23
C GLU A 11 8.33 23.64 -14.31
N LYS A 12 8.90 24.02 -13.16
CA LYS A 12 10.19 24.73 -13.06
C LYS A 12 11.23 23.80 -12.42
N GLY A 13 12.47 23.91 -12.88
CA GLY A 13 13.57 22.98 -12.53
C GLY A 13 13.89 22.84 -11.04
N ASP A 14 13.54 23.83 -10.20
CA ASP A 14 13.64 23.74 -8.74
C ASP A 14 12.33 23.23 -8.14
N SER A 15 12.08 21.92 -8.26
CA SER A 15 10.98 21.26 -7.56
C SER A 15 11.39 20.78 -6.17
N MET A 16 10.43 20.72 -5.25
CA MET A 16 10.63 20.27 -3.86
C MET A 16 11.03 18.78 -3.74
N PHE A 17 10.81 18.00 -4.80
CA PHE A 17 11.17 16.60 -4.89
C PHE A 17 11.40 16.21 -6.35
N THR A 18 12.17 15.16 -6.56
CA THR A 18 12.45 14.58 -7.88
C THR A 18 11.69 13.27 -8.07
N PRO A 19 11.58 12.74 -9.30
CA PRO A 19 11.05 11.41 -9.53
C PRO A 19 11.81 10.31 -8.74
N MET A 20 13.12 10.46 -8.55
CA MET A 20 13.94 9.49 -7.82
C MET A 20 13.61 9.45 -6.32
N ASP A 21 13.25 10.59 -5.72
CA ASP A 21 12.84 10.64 -4.31
C ASP A 21 11.58 9.80 -4.09
N ARG A 22 10.65 9.81 -5.05
CA ARG A 22 9.45 8.97 -4.99
C ARG A 22 9.78 7.49 -5.09
N ILE A 23 10.74 7.11 -5.95
CA ILE A 23 11.21 5.72 -6.03
C ILE A 23 11.83 5.30 -4.70
N GLY A 24 12.70 6.13 -4.10
CA GLY A 24 13.26 5.86 -2.78
C GLY A 24 12.19 5.67 -1.72
N GLN A 25 11.17 6.54 -1.68
CA GLN A 25 10.03 6.41 -0.78
C GLN A 25 9.28 5.07 -0.97
N LEU A 26 9.08 4.64 -2.21
CA LEU A 26 8.40 3.38 -2.53
C LEU A 26 9.24 2.16 -2.13
N THR A 27 10.56 2.19 -2.35
CA THR A 27 11.47 1.09 -1.98
C THR A 27 11.44 0.81 -0.48
N MET A 28 11.36 1.85 0.35
CA MET A 28 11.28 1.72 1.81
C MET A 28 10.03 0.97 2.28
N ARG A 29 9.01 0.78 1.43
CA ARG A 29 7.78 0.03 1.75
C ARG A 29 7.88 -1.48 1.49
N ASN A 30 8.89 -1.96 0.78
CA ASN A 30 8.92 -3.34 0.30
C ASN A 30 8.98 -4.40 1.41
N LEU A 31 9.68 -4.13 2.52
CA LEU A 31 9.79 -5.07 3.64
C LEU A 31 8.43 -5.26 4.33
N ASP A 32 7.77 -4.16 4.69
CA ASP A 32 6.45 -4.17 5.31
C ASP A 32 5.37 -4.81 4.40
N ILE A 33 5.44 -4.56 3.09
CA ILE A 33 4.57 -5.22 2.10
C ILE A 33 4.81 -6.73 2.09
N THR A 34 6.06 -7.18 2.15
CA THR A 34 6.41 -8.61 2.16
C THR A 34 5.90 -9.28 3.42
N ASP A 35 6.12 -8.65 4.58
CA ASP A 35 5.64 -9.14 5.86
C ASP A 35 4.10 -9.20 5.91
N THR A 36 3.43 -8.20 5.35
CA THR A 36 1.96 -8.18 5.26
C THR A 36 1.43 -9.32 4.38
N ARG A 37 2.08 -9.61 3.25
CA ARG A 37 1.71 -10.76 2.40
C ARG A 37 1.89 -12.09 3.13
N ALA A 38 2.99 -12.25 3.87
CA ALA A 38 3.22 -13.43 4.69
C ALA A 38 2.14 -13.59 5.77
N LYS A 39 1.76 -12.49 6.44
CA LYS A 39 0.67 -12.50 7.44
C LYS A 39 -0.67 -12.87 6.86
N LEU A 40 -1.01 -12.37 5.66
CA LEU A 40 -2.25 -12.76 4.98
C LEU A 40 -2.28 -14.27 4.73
N GLY A 41 -1.15 -14.87 4.32
CA GLY A 41 -1.01 -16.32 4.20
C GLY A 41 -1.20 -17.08 5.52
N ILE A 42 -0.59 -16.58 6.60
CA ILE A 42 -0.78 -17.18 7.94
C ILE A 42 -2.25 -17.12 8.36
N TYR A 43 -2.94 -16.01 8.10
CA TYR A 43 -4.36 -15.89 8.44
C TYR A 43 -5.27 -16.76 7.58
N THR A 44 -4.91 -17.03 6.32
CA THR A 44 -5.62 -18.03 5.52
C THR A 44 -5.40 -19.44 6.04
N ASP A 45 -4.16 -19.80 6.39
CA ASP A 45 -3.81 -21.14 6.88
C ASP A 45 -4.45 -21.43 8.25
N ALA A 46 -4.55 -20.40 9.10
CA ALA A 46 -5.25 -20.48 10.38
C ALA A 46 -6.78 -20.50 10.26
N GLY A 47 -7.34 -20.36 9.04
CA GLY A 47 -8.78 -20.34 8.79
C GLY A 47 -9.49 -19.05 9.24
N LEU A 48 -8.75 -17.96 9.43
CA LEU A 48 -9.30 -16.64 9.78
C LEU A 48 -9.71 -15.83 8.54
N LEU A 49 -9.02 -16.04 7.42
CA LEU A 49 -9.34 -15.47 6.12
C LEU A 49 -9.63 -16.59 5.13
N SER A 50 -10.49 -16.31 4.16
CA SER A 50 -10.78 -17.21 3.05
C SER A 50 -10.42 -16.57 1.71
N ILE A 51 -10.07 -17.41 0.74
CA ILE A 51 -9.85 -16.97 -0.64
C ILE A 51 -11.22 -16.97 -1.31
N GLY A 52 -11.87 -15.80 -1.34
CA GLY A 52 -13.17 -15.63 -1.99
C GLY A 52 -13.06 -15.80 -3.52
N GLN A 53 -14.06 -16.44 -4.14
CA GLN A 53 -14.15 -16.52 -5.60
C GLN A 53 -14.19 -15.10 -6.20
N GLY A 54 -13.19 -14.78 -7.02
CA GLY A 54 -13.08 -13.49 -7.71
C GLY A 54 -12.31 -12.40 -6.97
N SER A 55 -11.76 -12.65 -5.78
CA SER A 55 -10.90 -11.69 -5.09
C SER A 55 -9.41 -11.98 -5.29
N ALA A 56 -8.62 -10.94 -5.56
CA ALA A 56 -7.17 -11.04 -5.70
C ALA A 56 -6.43 -11.16 -4.35
N VAL A 57 -7.15 -10.99 -3.22
CA VAL A 57 -6.59 -11.09 -1.86
C VAL A 57 -7.55 -11.85 -0.94
N PRO A 58 -7.03 -12.49 0.13
CA PRO A 58 -7.88 -13.13 1.12
C PRO A 58 -8.86 -12.14 1.77
N GLN A 59 -10.08 -12.60 2.03
CA GLN A 59 -11.16 -11.82 2.65
C GLN A 59 -11.55 -12.40 4.00
N LEU A 60 -12.20 -11.57 4.81
CA LEU A 60 -12.86 -12.02 6.02
C LEU A 60 -14.09 -12.84 5.64
N ASP A 61 -14.30 -13.96 6.34
CA ASP A 61 -15.53 -14.72 6.19
C ASP A 61 -16.73 -13.88 6.65
N ASN A 62 -17.65 -13.60 5.73
CA ASN A 62 -18.95 -13.02 6.05
C ASN A 62 -19.78 -14.07 6.79
N LYS A 63 -19.56 -14.24 8.11
CA LYS A 63 -20.56 -14.84 9.00
C LYS A 63 -21.75 -13.88 9.07
N LYS A 64 -22.65 -13.94 8.08
CA LYS A 64 -24.00 -13.43 8.27
C LYS A 64 -24.59 -14.20 9.45
N LYS A 65 -24.88 -13.48 10.55
CA LYS A 65 -25.84 -13.94 11.55
C LYS A 65 -27.20 -14.13 10.90
#